data_AF-A0A3M1HJV8-F1
#
_entry.id   AF-A0A3M1HJV8-F1
#
_cell.length_a   1.000
_cell.length_b   1.000
_cell.length_c   1.000
_cell.angle_alpha   90.00
_cell.angle_beta   90.00
_cell.angle_gamma   90.00
#
_symmetry.space_group_name_H-M   'P 1'
#
loop_
_entity.id
_entity.type
_entity.pdbx_description
1 polymer ?
#
loop_
_entity_poly.entity_id
_entity_poly.type
_entity_poly.pdbx_seq_one_letter_code
_entity_poly.pdbx_strand_id
1 'polypeptide(L)'
;MAMTKKGMEEIEGKMAFISSTILKLNNQSQNIGEIIEYVKDLADQSNLLAVNASIEAAKAGEYGKGFSVVAQEIKNLADQSKESTTKIREILQEIQKGTNTAVLATEEGTKSVKKGREKVSETEEAFASIVQSVQESAQASKIILNASKEQLVGMEQIAEAMANIKEATTENLESTKQIQKVGRQIRDLAESLKKIVEEQAQ
;
A
#
# COMPACT_ATOMS: atom_id res chain seq x y z
N MET A 1 -7.13 -2.64 4.07
CA MET A 1 -6.91 -2.07 2.71
C MET A 1 -7.92 -1.00 2.35
N ALA A 2 -9.23 -1.21 2.57
CA ALA A 2 -10.24 -0.16 2.37
C ALA A 2 -9.91 1.17 3.08
N MET A 3 -9.42 1.11 4.33
CA MET A 3 -8.96 2.31 5.06
C MET A 3 -7.75 2.99 4.40
N THR A 4 -6.80 2.22 3.86
CA THR A 4 -5.60 2.74 3.18
C THR A 4 -5.98 3.41 1.85
N LYS A 5 -6.88 2.80 1.07
CA LYS A 5 -7.41 3.38 -0.17
C LYS A 5 -8.16 4.69 0.10
N LYS A 6 -9.06 4.68 1.09
CA LYS A 6 -9.77 5.88 1.55
C LYS A 6 -8.79 6.97 2.02
N GLY A 7 -7.74 6.59 2.75
CA GLY A 7 -6.68 7.52 3.14
C GLY A 7 -5.97 8.17 1.94
N MET A 8 -5.69 7.40 0.88
CA MET A 8 -5.10 7.95 -0.35
C MET A 8 -6.06 8.88 -1.11
N GLU A 9 -7.37 8.58 -1.12
CA GLU A 9 -8.40 9.45 -1.70
C GLU A 9 -8.54 10.76 -0.91
N GLU A 10 -8.52 10.69 0.43
CA GLU A 10 -8.52 11.88 1.29
C GLU A 10 -7.28 12.76 1.07
N ILE A 11 -6.10 12.16 0.92
CA ILE A 11 -4.86 12.91 0.64
C ILE A 11 -4.92 13.55 -0.75
N GLU A 12 -5.44 12.85 -1.77
CA GLU A 12 -5.63 13.43 -3.10
C GLU A 12 -6.58 14.64 -3.06
N GLY A 13 -7.70 14.53 -2.33
CA GLY A 13 -8.62 15.65 -2.13
C GLY A 13 -7.95 16.85 -1.44
N LYS A 14 -7.11 16.59 -0.42
CA LYS A 14 -6.32 17.63 0.24
C LYS A 14 -5.30 18.28 -0.70
N MET A 15 -4.61 17.51 -1.54
CA MET A 15 -3.68 18.04 -2.53
C MET A 15 -4.38 18.93 -3.56
N ALA A 16 -5.55 18.51 -4.05
CA ALA A 16 -6.36 19.32 -4.96
C ALA A 16 -6.81 20.63 -4.31
N PHE A 17 -7.22 20.58 -3.04
CA PHE A 17 -7.58 21.78 -2.27
C PHE A 17 -6.39 22.74 -2.08
N ILE A 18 -5.20 22.21 -1.74
CA ILE A 18 -3.98 23.00 -1.61
C ILE A 18 -3.63 23.67 -2.94
N SER A 19 -3.65 22.92 -4.04
CA SER A 19 -3.39 23.45 -5.39
C SER A 19 -4.34 24.60 -5.75
N SER A 20 -5.65 24.42 -5.52
CA SER A 20 -6.64 25.48 -5.74
C SER A 20 -6.39 26.73 -4.89
N THR A 21 -5.98 26.54 -3.63
CA THR A 21 -5.67 27.64 -2.72
C THR A 21 -4.44 28.42 -3.15
N ILE A 22 -3.39 27.72 -3.59
CA ILE A 22 -2.16 28.36 -4.11
C ILE A 22 -2.47 29.15 -5.39
N LEU A 23 -3.29 28.61 -6.29
CA LEU A 23 -3.71 29.33 -7.51
C LEU A 23 -4.50 30.61 -7.18
N LYS A 24 -5.37 30.57 -6.17
CA LYS A 24 -6.07 31.79 -5.68
C LYS A 24 -5.08 32.81 -5.12
N LEU A 25 -4.11 32.36 -4.32
CA LEU A 25 -3.07 33.24 -3.76
C LEU A 25 -2.21 33.88 -4.85
N ASN A 26 -1.86 33.13 -5.90
CA ASN A 26 -1.11 33.66 -7.04
C ASN A 26 -1.88 34.76 -7.78
N ASN A 27 -3.17 34.55 -8.04
CA ASN A 27 -4.03 35.57 -8.65
C ASN A 27 -4.18 36.82 -7.75
N GLN A 28 -4.35 36.64 -6.43
CA GLN A 28 -4.41 37.75 -5.49
C GLN A 28 -3.11 38.54 -5.46
N SER A 29 -1.96 37.87 -5.45
CA SER A 29 -0.64 38.51 -5.50
C SER A 29 -0.46 39.34 -6.78
N GLN A 30 -0.92 38.82 -7.92
CA GLN A 30 -0.90 39.55 -9.20
C GLN A 30 -1.77 40.81 -9.17
N ASN A 31 -3.01 40.71 -8.64
CA ASN A 31 -3.90 41.87 -8.47
C ASN A 31 -3.29 42.94 -7.54
N ILE A 32 -2.62 42.54 -6.46
CA ILE A 32 -1.92 43.47 -5.57
C ILE A 32 -0.75 44.13 -6.33
N GLY A 33 -0.04 43.38 -7.17
CA GLY A 33 1.02 43.91 -8.04
C GLY A 33 0.53 45.06 -8.92
N GLU A 34 -0.63 44.90 -9.56
CA GLU A 34 -1.26 45.95 -10.37
C GLU A 34 -1.61 47.18 -9.52
N ILE A 35 -2.20 47.00 -8.34
CA ILE A 35 -2.53 48.10 -7.42
C ILE A 35 -1.26 48.88 -7.02
N ILE A 36 -0.16 48.17 -6.72
CA ILE A 36 1.11 48.80 -6.33
C ILE A 36 1.74 49.59 -7.49
N GLU A 37 1.56 49.15 -8.73
CA GLU A 37 1.92 49.92 -9.93
C GLU A 37 1.18 51.28 -9.93
N TYR A 38 -0.14 51.27 -9.73
CA TYR A 38 -0.94 52.50 -9.66
C TYR A 38 -0.53 53.41 -8.49
N VAL A 39 -0.22 52.86 -7.31
CA VAL A 39 0.22 53.67 -6.16
C VAL A 39 1.59 54.32 -6.43
N LYS A 40 2.49 53.61 -7.12
CA LYS A 40 3.78 54.17 -7.54
C LYS A 40 3.58 55.34 -8.51
N ASP A 41 2.68 55.19 -9.48
CA ASP A 41 2.36 56.26 -10.44
C ASP A 41 1.75 57.49 -9.73
N LEU A 42 0.88 57.28 -8.73
CA LEU A 42 0.35 58.36 -7.89
C LEU A 42 1.44 59.06 -7.07
N ALA A 43 2.42 58.32 -6.55
CA ALA A 43 3.56 58.89 -5.85
C ALA A 43 4.44 59.73 -6.81
N ASP A 44 4.70 59.24 -8.02
CA ASP A 44 5.45 59.97 -9.04
C ASP A 44 4.72 61.26 -9.48
N GLN A 45 3.40 61.22 -9.64
CA GLN A 45 2.58 62.41 -9.92
C GLN A 45 2.58 63.40 -8.76
N SER A 46 2.47 62.91 -7.51
CA SER A 46 2.49 63.75 -6.31
C SER A 46 3.85 64.44 -6.14
N ASN A 47 4.94 63.75 -6.47
CA ASN A 47 6.28 64.32 -6.48
C ASN A 47 6.41 65.43 -7.54
N LEU A 48 5.92 65.20 -8.77
CA LEU A 48 5.89 66.22 -9.82
C LEU A 48 5.06 67.45 -9.42
N LEU A 49 3.90 67.25 -8.80
CA LEU A 49 3.06 68.33 -8.27
C LEU A 49 3.78 69.12 -7.17
N ALA A 50 4.48 68.43 -6.26
CA ALA A 50 5.25 69.05 -5.19
C ALA A 50 6.42 69.89 -5.73
N VAL A 51 7.11 69.40 -6.76
CA VAL A 51 8.17 70.16 -7.45
C VAL A 51 7.61 71.41 -8.10
N ASN A 52 6.50 71.31 -8.83
CA ASN A 52 5.84 72.46 -9.45
C ASN A 52 5.36 73.48 -8.41
N ALA A 53 4.79 73.02 -7.29
CA ALA A 53 4.38 73.88 -6.18
C ALA A 53 5.58 74.58 -5.51
N SER A 54 6.72 73.88 -5.38
CA SER A 54 7.96 74.46 -4.85
C SER A 54 8.52 75.55 -5.75
N ILE A 55 8.46 75.36 -7.08
CA ILE A 55 8.86 76.36 -8.07
C ILE A 55 7.97 77.60 -7.99
N GLU A 56 6.65 77.43 -7.95
CA GLU A 56 5.73 78.59 -7.90
C GLU A 56 5.80 79.31 -6.54
N ALA A 57 6.05 78.58 -5.45
CA ALA A 57 6.31 79.17 -4.13
C ALA A 57 7.59 80.00 -4.11
N ALA A 58 8.67 79.54 -4.76
CA ALA A 58 9.91 80.31 -4.90
C ALA A 58 9.69 81.59 -5.72
N LYS A 59 8.85 81.53 -6.75
CA LYS A 59 8.50 82.65 -7.63
C LYS A 59 7.65 83.73 -6.93
N ALA A 60 6.84 83.34 -5.95
CA ALA A 60 6.07 84.27 -5.10
C ALA A 60 6.91 85.00 -4.03
N GLY A 61 8.20 84.68 -3.89
CA GLY A 61 9.12 85.35 -2.97
C GLY A 61 8.73 85.21 -1.50
N GLU A 62 8.67 86.34 -0.77
CA GLU A 62 8.32 86.38 0.67
C GLU A 62 6.92 85.78 0.97
N TYR A 63 5.95 85.94 0.07
CA TYR A 63 4.59 85.43 0.24
C TYR A 63 4.48 83.91 0.04
N GLY A 64 5.48 83.28 -0.60
CA GLY A 64 5.51 81.86 -0.91
C GLY A 64 6.19 80.98 0.15
N LYS A 65 6.81 81.54 1.19
CA LYS A 65 7.57 80.78 2.20
C LYS A 65 6.77 79.66 2.85
N GLY A 66 5.52 79.91 3.22
CA GLY A 66 4.63 78.87 3.79
C GLY A 66 4.29 77.75 2.80
N PHE A 67 4.02 78.10 1.54
CA PHE A 67 3.75 77.13 0.47
C PHE A 67 4.98 76.29 0.11
N SER A 68 6.18 76.86 0.19
CA SER A 68 7.44 76.14 -0.07
C SER A 68 7.68 75.02 0.95
N VAL A 69 7.37 75.25 2.23
CA VAL A 69 7.48 74.23 3.28
C VAL A 69 6.48 73.09 3.03
N VAL A 70 5.23 73.41 2.70
CA VAL A 70 4.20 72.41 2.39
C VAL A 70 4.59 71.59 1.15
N ALA A 71 5.09 72.24 0.11
CA ALA A 71 5.53 71.56 -1.11
C ALA A 71 6.70 70.60 -0.84
N GLN A 72 7.66 70.97 0.00
CA GLN A 72 8.76 70.10 0.41
C GLN A 72 8.27 68.88 1.22
N GLU A 73 7.26 69.06 2.07
CA GLU A 73 6.67 67.96 2.84
C GLU A 73 5.91 66.97 1.94
N ILE A 74 5.15 67.47 0.96
CA ILE A 74 4.47 66.61 -0.03
C ILE A 74 5.50 65.81 -0.84
N LYS A 75 6.62 66.43 -1.24
CA LYS A 75 7.71 65.74 -1.92
C LYS A 75 8.29 64.62 -1.07
N ASN A 76 8.58 64.89 0.20
CA ASN A 76 9.11 63.87 1.12
C ASN A 76 8.13 62.69 1.28
N LEU A 77 6.82 62.97 1.42
CA LEU A 77 5.78 61.93 1.50
C LEU A 77 5.68 61.10 0.20
N ALA A 78 5.81 61.75 -0.96
CA ALA A 78 5.82 61.07 -2.25
C ALA A 78 7.04 60.14 -2.40
N ASP A 79 8.23 60.60 -2.02
CA ASP A 79 9.46 59.80 -2.04
C ASP A 79 9.35 58.60 -1.06
N GLN A 80 8.80 58.80 0.15
CA GLN A 80 8.54 57.71 1.10
C GLN A 80 7.52 56.69 0.58
N SER A 81 6.47 57.15 -0.11
CA SER A 81 5.48 56.27 -0.76
C SER A 81 6.14 55.41 -1.86
N LYS A 82 7.04 56.01 -2.64
CA LYS A 82 7.80 55.31 -3.69
C LYS A 82 8.75 54.25 -3.12
N GLU A 83 9.43 54.57 -2.02
CA GLU A 83 10.28 53.59 -1.33
C GLU A 83 9.44 52.43 -0.78
N SER A 84 8.29 52.72 -0.18
CA SER A 84 7.38 51.73 0.38
C SER A 84 6.78 50.81 -0.69
N THR A 85 6.34 51.36 -1.82
CA THR A 85 5.84 50.57 -2.96
C THR A 85 6.92 49.67 -3.56
N THR A 86 8.18 50.10 -3.58
CA THR A 86 9.31 49.27 -4.02
C THR A 86 9.51 48.08 -3.08
N LYS A 87 9.52 48.29 -1.76
CA LYS A 87 9.61 47.21 -0.76
C LYS A 87 8.44 46.23 -0.88
N ILE A 88 7.21 46.71 -1.08
CA ILE A 88 6.05 45.84 -1.28
C ILE A 88 6.21 45.00 -2.55
N ARG A 89 6.74 45.58 -3.64
CA ARG A 89 6.99 44.84 -4.89
C ARG A 89 8.00 43.70 -4.69
N GLU A 90 9.06 43.92 -3.93
CA GLU A 90 10.02 42.86 -3.57
C GLU A 90 9.34 41.72 -2.80
N ILE A 91 8.53 42.04 -1.79
CA ILE A 91 7.76 41.05 -1.02
C ILE A 91 6.80 40.26 -1.94
N LEU A 92 6.11 40.92 -2.88
CA LEU A 92 5.22 40.24 -3.82
C LEU A 92 5.97 39.28 -4.74
N GLN A 93 7.17 39.63 -5.19
CA GLN A 93 8.03 38.74 -5.99
C GLN A 93 8.46 37.50 -5.19
N GLU A 94 8.81 37.68 -3.92
CA GLU A 94 9.12 36.55 -3.03
C GLU A 94 7.89 35.64 -2.81
N ILE A 95 6.71 36.22 -2.61
CA ILE A 95 5.44 35.48 -2.50
C ILE A 95 5.20 34.68 -3.78
N GLN A 96 5.33 35.30 -4.96
CA GLN A 96 5.13 34.62 -6.26
C GLN A 96 6.11 33.45 -6.46
N LYS A 97 7.37 33.62 -6.07
CA LYS A 97 8.37 32.55 -6.10
C LYS A 97 8.01 31.42 -5.14
N GLY A 98 7.57 31.76 -3.94
CA GLY A 98 7.10 30.80 -2.94
C GLY A 98 5.89 30.02 -3.41
N THR A 99 4.90 30.69 -4.01
CA THR A 99 3.70 30.04 -4.56
C THR A 99 4.04 29.11 -5.71
N ASN A 100 4.90 29.51 -6.65
CA ASN A 100 5.34 28.63 -7.73
C ASN A 100 6.03 27.36 -7.20
N THR A 101 6.90 27.52 -6.20
CA THR A 101 7.55 26.38 -5.54
C THR A 101 6.52 25.46 -4.88
N ALA A 102 5.51 26.03 -4.22
CA ALA A 102 4.44 25.26 -3.60
C ALA A 102 3.55 24.53 -4.64
N VAL A 103 3.31 25.11 -5.81
CA VAL A 103 2.61 24.43 -6.92
C VAL A 103 3.39 23.19 -7.35
N LEU A 104 4.69 23.33 -7.64
CA LEU A 104 5.53 22.20 -8.07
C LEU A 104 5.56 21.08 -7.03
N ALA A 105 5.72 21.42 -5.75
CA ALA A 105 5.68 20.45 -4.65
C ALA A 105 4.31 19.75 -4.54
N THR A 106 3.21 20.48 -4.76
CA THR A 106 1.86 19.91 -4.73
C THR A 106 1.61 18.98 -5.92
N GLU A 107 2.11 19.31 -7.12
CA GLU A 107 2.03 18.45 -8.29
C GLU A 107 2.82 17.15 -8.09
N GLU A 108 4.03 17.23 -7.54
CA GLU A 108 4.84 16.06 -7.19
C GLU A 108 4.17 15.21 -6.11
N GLY A 109 3.59 15.85 -5.09
CA GLY A 109 2.78 15.20 -4.07
C GLY A 109 1.59 14.46 -4.67
N THR A 110 0.87 15.08 -5.60
CA THR A 110 -0.27 14.47 -6.31
C THR A 110 0.16 13.23 -7.10
N LYS A 111 1.29 13.31 -7.83
CA LYS A 111 1.86 12.15 -8.55
C LYS A 111 2.24 11.02 -7.60
N SER A 112 2.82 11.35 -6.45
CA SER A 112 3.23 10.37 -5.44
C SER A 112 2.03 9.64 -4.82
N VAL A 113 0.94 10.38 -4.53
CA VAL A 113 -0.32 9.81 -4.04
C VAL A 113 -0.94 8.87 -5.07
N LYS A 114 -0.93 9.26 -6.36
CA LYS A 114 -1.42 8.40 -7.44
C LYS A 114 -0.65 7.08 -7.53
N LYS A 115 0.69 7.12 -7.50
CA LYS A 115 1.54 5.92 -7.45
C LYS A 115 1.26 5.08 -6.20
N GLY A 116 1.06 5.74 -5.06
CA GLY A 116 0.68 5.07 -3.81
C GLY A 116 -0.64 4.30 -3.94
N ARG A 117 -1.64 4.88 -4.61
CA ARG A 117 -2.92 4.21 -4.89
C ARG A 117 -2.76 2.99 -5.78
N GLU A 118 -1.97 3.10 -6.85
CA GLU A 118 -1.66 1.97 -7.73
C GLU A 118 -1.03 0.81 -6.95
N LYS A 119 -0.03 1.11 -6.10
CA LYS A 119 0.61 0.10 -5.24
C LYS A 119 -0.34 -0.54 -4.23
N VAL A 120 -1.26 0.23 -3.65
CA VAL A 120 -2.31 -0.32 -2.77
C VAL A 120 -3.20 -1.30 -3.53
N SER A 121 -3.56 -0.97 -4.77
CA SER A 121 -4.36 -1.86 -5.65
C SER A 121 -3.63 -3.15 -5.98
N GLU A 122 -2.36 -3.08 -6.39
CA GLU A 122 -1.52 -4.27 -6.65
C GLU A 122 -1.44 -5.18 -5.41
N THR A 123 -1.30 -4.56 -4.23
CA THR A 123 -1.24 -5.32 -2.97
C THR A 123 -2.58 -6.00 -2.67
N GLU A 124 -3.71 -5.35 -2.97
CA GLU A 124 -5.06 -5.91 -2.79
C GLU A 124 -5.27 -7.17 -3.65
N GLU A 125 -4.85 -7.13 -4.91
CA GLU A 125 -4.87 -8.29 -5.80
C GLU A 125 -3.99 -9.44 -5.29
N ALA A 126 -2.78 -9.11 -4.80
CA ALA A 126 -1.88 -10.11 -4.22
C ALA A 126 -2.49 -10.78 -2.98
N PHE A 127 -3.13 -10.01 -2.08
CA PHE A 127 -3.81 -10.58 -0.92
C PHE A 127 -5.02 -11.43 -1.31
N ALA A 128 -5.79 -11.04 -2.34
CA ALA A 128 -6.89 -11.86 -2.84
C ALA A 128 -6.39 -13.23 -3.33
N SER A 129 -5.27 -13.26 -4.06
CA SER A 129 -4.62 -14.50 -4.51
C SER A 129 -4.13 -15.36 -3.34
N ILE A 130 -3.57 -14.74 -2.29
CA ILE A 130 -3.17 -15.47 -1.07
C ILE A 130 -4.38 -16.10 -0.39
N VAL A 131 -5.47 -15.36 -0.23
CA VAL A 131 -6.70 -15.87 0.39
C VAL A 131 -7.24 -17.07 -0.39
N GLN A 132 -7.27 -16.99 -1.72
CA GLN A 132 -7.66 -18.12 -2.56
C GLN A 132 -6.75 -19.34 -2.37
N SER A 133 -5.42 -19.15 -2.40
CA SER A 133 -4.45 -20.22 -2.20
C SER A 133 -4.60 -20.91 -0.84
N VAL A 134 -4.92 -20.14 0.21
CA VAL A 134 -5.19 -20.67 1.56
C VAL A 134 -6.48 -21.49 1.58
N GLN A 135 -7.54 -21.04 0.89
CA GLN A 135 -8.79 -21.78 0.79
C GLN A 135 -8.60 -23.12 0.05
N GLU A 136 -7.86 -23.11 -1.06
CA GLU A 136 -7.51 -24.32 -1.82
C GLU A 136 -6.70 -25.30 -0.96
N SER A 137 -5.72 -24.79 -0.21
CA SER A 137 -4.90 -25.60 0.71
C SER A 137 -5.73 -26.24 1.83
N ALA A 138 -6.70 -25.49 2.38
CA ALA A 138 -7.62 -25.99 3.40
C ALA A 138 -8.53 -27.10 2.84
N GLN A 139 -9.00 -26.93 1.61
CA GLN A 139 -9.80 -27.96 0.92
C GLN A 139 -8.98 -29.22 0.66
N ALA A 140 -7.75 -29.09 0.15
CA ALA A 140 -6.83 -30.21 -0.06
C ALA A 140 -6.56 -30.96 1.25
N SER A 141 -6.33 -30.24 2.35
CA SER A 141 -6.13 -30.82 3.68
C SER A 141 -7.35 -31.64 4.14
N LYS A 142 -8.57 -31.18 3.84
CA LYS A 142 -9.80 -31.91 4.15
C LYS A 142 -9.94 -33.20 3.33
N ILE A 143 -9.54 -33.17 2.06
CA ILE A 143 -9.52 -34.36 1.20
C ILE A 143 -8.52 -35.39 1.75
N ILE A 144 -7.31 -34.95 2.11
CA ILE A 144 -6.29 -35.81 2.71
C ILE A 144 -6.80 -36.45 4.00
N LEU A 145 -7.43 -35.67 4.88
CA LEU A 145 -8.00 -36.19 6.13
C LEU A 145 -9.03 -37.31 5.88
N ASN A 146 -9.90 -37.13 4.88
CA ASN A 146 -10.88 -38.15 4.53
C ASN A 146 -10.21 -39.41 3.96
N ALA A 147 -9.24 -39.26 3.04
CA ALA A 147 -8.49 -40.37 2.49
C ALA A 147 -7.71 -41.13 3.58
N SER A 148 -7.12 -40.43 4.56
CA SER A 148 -6.46 -41.07 5.71
C SER A 148 -7.43 -41.86 6.58
N LYS A 149 -8.67 -41.38 6.76
CA LYS A 149 -9.72 -42.15 7.47
C LYS A 149 -10.10 -43.42 6.73
N GLU A 150 -10.28 -43.35 5.41
CA GLU A 150 -10.56 -44.53 4.57
C GLU A 150 -9.40 -45.54 4.62
N GLN A 151 -8.16 -45.04 4.59
CA GLN A 151 -6.97 -45.88 4.72
C GLN A 151 -6.91 -46.61 6.08
N LEU A 152 -7.30 -45.95 7.18
CA LEU A 152 -7.38 -46.60 8.50
C LEU A 152 -8.38 -47.75 8.51
N VAL A 153 -9.57 -47.56 7.93
CA VAL A 153 -10.57 -48.63 7.80
C VAL A 153 -10.03 -49.79 6.95
N GLY A 154 -9.35 -49.49 5.84
CA GLY A 154 -8.70 -50.52 5.02
C GLY A 154 -7.61 -51.29 5.78
N MET A 155 -6.84 -50.61 6.63
CA MET A 155 -5.83 -51.26 7.47
C MET A 155 -6.44 -52.18 8.53
N GLU A 156 -7.59 -51.82 9.10
CA GLU A 156 -8.32 -52.71 10.02
C GLU A 156 -8.78 -54.00 9.31
N GLN A 157 -9.30 -53.89 8.09
CA GLN A 157 -9.68 -55.06 7.28
C GLN A 157 -8.47 -55.94 6.92
N ILE A 158 -7.32 -55.34 6.60
CA ILE A 158 -6.09 -56.09 6.36
C ILE A 158 -5.65 -56.83 7.63
N ALA A 159 -5.69 -56.17 8.80
CA ALA A 159 -5.34 -56.79 10.06
C ALA A 159 -6.23 -58.00 10.38
N GLU A 160 -7.54 -57.89 10.14
CA GLU A 160 -8.50 -58.98 10.28
C GLU A 160 -8.20 -60.14 9.32
N ALA A 161 -7.97 -59.85 8.03
CA ALA A 161 -7.60 -60.86 7.04
C ALA A 161 -6.31 -61.60 7.43
N MET A 162 -5.31 -60.88 7.95
CA MET A 162 -4.06 -61.47 8.45
C MET A 162 -4.28 -62.37 9.68
N ALA A 163 -5.21 -62.01 10.57
CA ALA A 163 -5.59 -62.87 11.69
C ALA A 163 -6.21 -64.19 11.21
N ASN A 164 -7.14 -64.12 10.25
CA ASN A 164 -7.77 -65.30 9.65
C ASN A 164 -6.75 -66.20 8.93
N ILE A 165 -5.80 -65.61 8.20
CA ILE A 165 -4.71 -66.36 7.55
C ILE A 165 -3.85 -67.09 8.60
N LYS A 166 -3.53 -66.43 9.72
CA LYS A 166 -2.75 -67.03 10.80
C LYS A 166 -3.49 -68.23 11.43
N GLU A 167 -4.79 -68.11 11.64
CA GLU A 167 -5.63 -69.20 12.16
C GLU A 167 -5.64 -70.38 11.19
N ALA A 168 -5.99 -70.17 9.93
CA ALA A 168 -5.99 -71.20 8.90
C ALA A 168 -4.61 -71.88 8.72
N THR A 169 -3.53 -71.11 8.83
CA THR A 169 -2.16 -71.66 8.78
C THR A 169 -1.87 -72.57 9.98
N THR A 170 -2.38 -72.23 11.16
CA THR A 170 -2.24 -73.04 12.38
C THR A 170 -3.03 -74.35 12.26
N GLU A 171 -4.25 -74.31 11.76
CA GLU A 171 -5.06 -75.50 11.50
C GLU A 171 -4.42 -76.43 10.46
N ASN A 172 -3.87 -75.86 9.38
CA ASN A 172 -3.14 -76.62 8.36
C ASN A 172 -1.90 -77.31 8.93
N LEU A 173 -1.18 -76.65 9.85
CA LEU A 173 -0.02 -77.25 10.51
C LEU A 173 -0.42 -78.45 11.39
N GLU A 174 -1.51 -78.34 12.17
CA GLU A 174 -2.01 -79.45 12.97
C GLU A 174 -2.53 -80.61 12.10
N SER A 175 -3.26 -80.30 11.04
CA SER A 175 -3.71 -81.30 10.05
C SER A 175 -2.52 -82.03 9.42
N THR A 176 -1.45 -81.31 9.08
CA THR A 176 -0.22 -81.90 8.54
C THR A 176 0.46 -82.82 9.56
N LYS A 177 0.53 -82.46 10.85
CA LYS A 177 1.04 -83.33 11.91
C LYS A 177 0.21 -84.60 12.05
N GLN A 178 -1.11 -84.49 11.95
CA GLN A 178 -2.01 -85.64 11.99
C GLN A 178 -1.80 -86.57 10.79
N ILE A 179 -1.68 -86.02 9.59
CA ILE A 179 -1.35 -86.78 8.37
C ILE A 179 -0.01 -87.50 8.53
N GLN A 180 1.03 -86.84 9.05
CA GLN A 180 2.31 -87.48 9.32
C GLN A 180 2.19 -88.64 10.32
N LYS A 181 1.39 -88.48 11.39
CA LYS A 181 1.13 -89.54 12.37
C LYS A 181 0.43 -90.73 11.72
N VAL A 182 -0.62 -90.51 10.94
CA VAL A 182 -1.34 -91.57 10.21
C VAL A 182 -0.40 -92.25 9.21
N GLY A 183 0.42 -91.49 8.49
CA GLY A 183 1.43 -92.03 7.57
C GLY A 183 2.43 -92.96 8.28
N ARG A 184 2.88 -92.62 9.49
CA ARG A 184 3.72 -93.51 10.31
C ARG A 184 2.97 -94.77 10.72
N GLN A 185 1.73 -94.65 11.20
CA GLN A 185 0.91 -95.81 11.58
C GLN A 185 0.66 -96.77 10.42
N ILE A 186 0.40 -96.24 9.21
CA ILE A 186 0.25 -97.05 7.99
C ILE A 186 1.55 -97.80 7.68
N ARG A 187 2.70 -97.12 7.78
CA ARG A 187 4.00 -97.75 7.56
C ARG A 187 4.26 -98.88 8.56
N ASP A 188 4.02 -98.65 9.84
CA ASP A 188 4.23 -99.63 10.90
C ASP A 188 3.29 -100.85 10.72
N LEU A 189 2.04 -100.62 10.29
CA LEU A 189 1.09 -101.69 9.94
C LEU A 189 1.56 -102.48 8.72
N ALA A 190 2.05 -101.81 7.67
CA ALA A 190 2.59 -102.47 6.48
C ALA A 190 3.81 -103.34 6.81
N GLU A 191 4.72 -102.87 7.67
CA GLU A 191 5.84 -103.67 8.17
C GLU A 191 5.37 -104.89 8.98
N SER A 192 4.37 -104.72 9.84
CA SER A 192 3.79 -105.81 10.62
C SER A 192 3.12 -106.87 9.72
N LEU A 193 2.34 -106.43 8.72
CA LEU A 193 1.72 -107.33 7.75
C LEU A 193 2.78 -108.08 6.92
N LYS A 194 3.83 -107.39 6.48
CA LYS A 194 4.95 -108.01 5.77
C LYS A 194 5.58 -109.12 6.61
N LYS A 195 5.83 -108.86 7.90
CA LYS A 195 6.40 -109.84 8.82
C LYS A 195 5.49 -111.06 9.00
N ILE A 196 4.17 -110.86 9.14
CA ILE A 196 3.20 -111.96 9.26
C ILE A 196 3.21 -112.84 8.00
N VAL A 197 3.26 -112.23 6.81
CA VAL A 197 3.33 -112.98 5.54
C VAL A 197 4.64 -113.76 5.42
N GLU A 198 5.77 -113.19 5.88
CA GLU A 198 7.06 -113.88 5.91
C GLU A 198 7.07 -115.04 6.91
N GLU A 199 6.44 -114.89 8.08
CA GLU A 199 6.30 -115.95 9.10
C GLU A 199 5.36 -117.09 8.65
N GLN A 200 4.33 -116.80 7.82
CA GLN A 200 3.44 -117.83 7.25
C GLN A 200 4.02 -118.57 6.04
N ALA A 201 5.10 -118.05 5.45
CA ALA A 201 5.77 -118.64 4.29
C ALA A 201 6.91 -119.60 4.65
N GLN A 202 7.20 -119.81 5.95
CA GLN A 202 8.13 -120.80 6.49
C GLN A 202 7.38 -122.01 7.04
#